data_AF-A0ABD6G1Z3-F1
#
_entry.id   AF-A0ABD6G1Z3-F1
#
_cell.length_a   1.000
_cell.length_b   1.000
_cell.length_c   1.000
_cell.angle_alpha   90.00
_cell.angle_beta   90.00
_cell.angle_gamma   90.00
#
_symmetry.space_group_name_H-M   'P 1'
#
loop_
_entity.id
_entity.type
_entity.pdbx_description
1 polymer ?
#
loop_
_entity_poly.entity_id
_entity_poly.type
_entity_poly.pdbx_seq_one_letter_code
_entity_poly.pdbx_strand_id
1 'polypeptide(L)'
;MESALLYMVLLRFLSGSIELSAATLMWKFNDLEKALMINSMLALVGPTILIVTTGIGISGLSGQISFLKMLFLFAGIVFIIIGMRIK
;
A
#
# COMPACT_ATOMS: atom_id res chain seq x y z
N MET A 1 -24.43 -9.20 1.50
CA MET A 1 -23.17 -8.62 0.98
C MET A 1 -22.18 -9.76 0.85
N GLU A 2 -21.48 -9.87 -0.28
CA GLU A 2 -20.35 -10.79 -0.38
C GLU A 2 -19.29 -10.38 0.65
N SER A 3 -18.92 -11.30 1.55
CA SER A 3 -17.97 -11.01 2.63
C SER A 3 -16.63 -10.49 2.08
N ALA A 4 -16.19 -10.97 0.92
CA ALA A 4 -15.00 -10.49 0.23
C ALA A 4 -15.08 -8.99 -0.12
N LEU A 5 -16.21 -8.52 -0.66
CA LEU A 5 -16.43 -7.11 -0.98
C LEU A 5 -16.35 -6.24 0.28
N LEU A 6 -16.95 -6.67 1.39
CA LEU A 6 -16.87 -5.94 2.66
C LEU A 6 -15.42 -5.78 3.12
N TYR A 7 -14.62 -6.85 3.07
CA TYR A 7 -13.20 -6.78 3.41
C TYR A 7 -12.42 -5.86 2.49
N MET A 8 -12.68 -5.89 1.17
CA MET A 8 -12.04 -4.97 0.21
C MET A 8 -12.35 -3.50 0.54
N VAL A 9 -13.61 -3.19 0.86
CA VAL A 9 -14.03 -1.83 1.24
C VAL A 9 -13.37 -1.40 2.55
N LEU A 10 -13.37 -2.26 3.57
CA LEU A 10 -12.73 -1.96 4.86
C LEU A 10 -11.23 -1.73 4.73
N LEU A 11 -10.53 -2.50 3.91
CA LEU A 11 -9.09 -2.29 3.64
C LEU A 11 -8.82 -0.94 2.97
N ARG A 12 -9.72 -0.45 2.11
CA ARG A 12 -9.59 0.89 1.50
C ARG A 12 -9.81 2.00 2.53
N PHE A 13 -10.81 1.87 3.40
CA PHE A 13 -10.99 2.82 4.50
C PHE A 13 -9.79 2.84 5.44
N LEU A 14 -9.24 1.67 5.77
CA LEU A 14 -8.04 1.57 6.60
C LEU A 14 -6.84 2.25 5.93
N SER A 15 -6.57 1.92 4.66
CA SER A 15 -5.46 2.52 3.89
C SER A 15 -5.59 4.04 3.78
N GLY A 16 -6.77 4.54 3.45
CA GLY A 16 -7.04 5.98 3.37
C GLY A 16 -6.85 6.67 4.72
N SER A 17 -7.20 6.00 5.82
CA SER A 17 -6.98 6.53 7.18
C SER A 17 -5.49 6.61 7.54
N ILE A 18 -4.68 5.65 7.06
CA ILE A 18 -3.21 5.68 7.24
C ILE A 18 -2.61 6.86 6.46
N GLU A 19 -3.06 7.10 5.22
CA GLU A 19 -2.63 8.25 4.40
C GLU A 19 -2.95 9.58 5.07
N LEU A 20 -4.19 9.75 5.56
CA LEU A 20 -4.59 10.93 6.32
C LEU A 20 -3.76 11.11 7.60
N SER A 21 -3.51 10.02 8.34
CA SER A 21 -2.67 10.05 9.54
C SER A 21 -1.23 10.48 9.20
N ALA A 22 -0.64 9.93 8.14
CA ALA A 22 0.68 10.33 7.67
C ALA A 22 0.73 11.82 7.30
N ALA A 23 -0.25 12.31 6.55
CA ALA A 23 -0.35 13.72 6.18
C ALA A 23 -0.46 14.63 7.42
N THR A 24 -1.28 14.25 8.42
CA THR A 24 -1.38 15.02 9.67
C THR A 24 -0.08 15.02 10.47
N LEU A 25 0.67 13.91 10.49
CA LEU A 25 1.98 13.84 11.13
C LEU A 25 3.03 14.69 10.39
N MET A 26 3.05 14.65 9.06
CA MET A 26 3.92 15.51 8.23
C MET A 26 3.67 16.99 8.54
N TRP A 27 2.41 17.40 8.58
CA TRP A 27 2.05 18.78 8.94
C TRP A 27 2.43 19.09 10.39
N LYS A 28 2.12 18.20 11.34
CA LYS A 28 2.42 18.42 12.77
C LYS A 28 3.92 18.61 13.02
N PHE A 29 4.79 17.86 12.35
CA PHE A 29 6.23 18.01 12.51
C PHE A 29 6.79 19.21 11.76
N ASN A 30 6.13 19.64 10.68
CA ASN A 30 6.50 20.80 9.86
C ASN A 30 8.00 20.83 9.50
N ASP A 31 8.55 19.66 9.22
CA ASP A 31 9.97 19.42 8.97
C ASP A 31 10.09 18.53 7.73
N LEU A 32 10.86 18.98 6.75
CA LEU A 32 10.95 18.34 5.44
C LEU A 32 11.59 16.95 5.53
N GLU A 33 12.61 16.78 6.37
CA GLU A 33 13.31 15.51 6.53
C GLU A 33 12.40 14.46 7.17
N LYS A 34 11.69 14.84 8.23
CA LYS A 34 10.68 13.97 8.86
C LYS A 34 9.54 13.65 7.92
N ALA A 35 9.09 14.62 7.11
CA ALA A 35 8.04 14.38 6.12
C ALA A 35 8.48 13.36 5.06
N LEU A 36 9.70 13.48 4.54
CA LEU A 36 10.29 12.51 3.62
C LEU A 36 10.42 11.13 4.24
N MET A 37 10.82 11.05 5.51
CA MET A 37 10.90 9.78 6.24
C MET A 37 9.51 9.12 6.35
N ILE A 38 8.47 9.86 6.75
CA ILE A 38 7.09 9.36 6.83
C ILE A 38 6.60 8.92 5.45
N ASN A 39 6.84 9.71 4.40
CA ASN A 39 6.44 9.38 3.03
C ASN A 39 7.13 8.11 2.53
N SER A 40 8.40 7.93 2.88
CA SER A 40 9.16 6.73 2.54
C SER A 40 8.59 5.47 3.21
N MET A 41 8.11 5.58 4.45
CA MET A 41 7.39 4.49 5.12
C MET A 41 6.03 4.24 4.46
N LEU A 42 5.32 5.30 4.10
CA LEU A 42 4.00 5.23 3.46
C LEU A 42 4.06 4.59 2.06
N ALA A 43 5.19 4.71 1.36
CA ALA A 43 5.40 4.12 0.04
C ALA A 43 5.17 2.59 0.00
N LEU A 44 5.28 1.89 1.14
CA LEU A 44 4.98 0.46 1.24
C LEU A 44 3.50 0.15 1.46
N VAL A 45 2.74 1.05 2.08
CA VAL A 45 1.35 0.83 2.48
C VAL A 45 0.45 0.62 1.27
N GLY A 46 0.56 1.48 0.25
CA GLY A 46 -0.23 1.39 -0.97
C GLY A 46 -0.07 0.04 -1.70
N PRO A 47 1.16 -0.38 -2.06
CA PRO A 47 1.42 -1.68 -2.66
C PRO A 47 0.93 -2.86 -1.82
N THR A 48 1.14 -2.86 -0.50
CA THR A 48 0.67 -3.93 0.39
C THR A 48 -0.86 -4.04 0.39
N ILE A 49 -1.57 -2.92 0.55
CA ILE A 49 -3.03 -2.90 0.52
C ILE A 49 -3.56 -3.36 -0.84
N LEU A 50 -2.91 -2.95 -1.94
CA LEU A 50 -3.29 -3.35 -3.30
C LEU A 50 -3.16 -4.87 -3.47
N ILE A 51 -2.05 -5.47 -3.06
CA ILE A 51 -1.83 -6.93 -3.13
C ILE A 51 -2.92 -7.67 -2.35
N VAL A 52 -3.14 -7.29 -1.09
CA VAL A 52 -4.12 -7.95 -0.22
C VAL A 52 -5.54 -7.81 -0.75
N THR A 53 -5.94 -6.59 -1.14
CA THR A 53 -7.28 -6.31 -1.68
C THR A 53 -7.52 -7.06 -2.99
N THR A 54 -6.51 -7.11 -3.86
CA THR A 54 -6.57 -7.86 -5.13
C THR A 54 -6.68 -9.36 -4.86
N GLY A 55 -5.95 -9.87 -3.86
CA GLY A 55 -6.03 -11.28 -3.47
C GLY A 55 -7.39 -11.68 -2.92
N ILE A 56 -8.01 -10.83 -2.09
CA ILE A 56 -9.37 -11.02 -1.58
C ILE A 56 -10.40 -10.96 -2.71
N GLY A 57 -10.26 -10.01 -3.64
CA GLY A 57 -11.17 -9.92 -4.79
C GLY A 57 -11.08 -11.14 -5.68
N ILE A 58 -9.87 -11.62 -5.96
CA ILE A 58 -9.64 -12.80 -6.80
C ILE A 58 -10.13 -14.08 -6.12
N SER A 59 -9.89 -14.24 -4.81
CA SER A 59 -10.41 -15.40 -4.05
C SER A 59 -11.93 -15.42 -3.96
N GLY A 60 -12.57 -14.23 -3.90
CA GLY A 60 -14.03 -14.10 -4.00
C GLY A 60 -14.58 -14.42 -5.40
N LEU A 61 -13.80 -14.16 -6.46
CA LEU A 61 -14.18 -14.36 -7.86
C LEU A 61 -13.83 -15.76 -8.42
N SER A 62 -13.47 -16.74 -7.57
CA SER A 62 -13.07 -18.10 -7.98
C SER A 62 -11.84 -18.18 -8.91
N GLY A 63 -11.12 -17.07 -9.11
CA GLY A 63 -9.95 -16.99 -9.99
C GLY A 63 -8.64 -17.32 -9.27
N GLN A 64 -7.67 -17.88 -9.97
CA GLN A 64 -6.31 -18.06 -9.45
C GLN A 64 -5.51 -16.76 -9.65
N ILE A 65 -4.78 -16.31 -8.62
CA ILE A 65 -3.81 -15.22 -8.79
C ILE A 65 -2.63 -15.76 -9.59
N SER A 66 -2.33 -15.17 -10.76
CA SER A 66 -1.08 -15.47 -11.45
C SER A 66 0.09 -15.00 -10.60
N PHE A 67 0.94 -15.94 -10.17
CA PHE A 67 2.16 -15.73 -9.40
C PHE A 67 3.04 -14.60 -9.99
N LEU A 68 2.99 -14.43 -11.32
CA LEU A 68 3.67 -13.39 -12.06
C LEU A 68 3.27 -11.97 -11.63
N LYS A 69 1.98 -11.70 -11.39
CA LYS A 69 1.51 -10.38 -10.92
C LYS A 69 2.11 -10.02 -9.56
N MET A 70 2.23 -11.00 -8.67
CA MET A 70 2.76 -10.80 -7.33
C MET A 70 4.26 -10.47 -7.38
N LEU A 71 5.01 -11.12 -8.28
CA LEU A 71 6.43 -10.85 -8.52
C LEU A 71 6.67 -9.40 -9.00
N PHE A 72 5.89 -8.92 -9.96
CA PHE A 72 6.05 -7.55 -10.48
C PHE A 72 5.69 -6.48 -9.44
N LEU A 73 4.67 -6.71 -8.62
CA LEU A 73 4.31 -5.79 -7.53
C LEU A 73 5.43 -5.70 -6.48
N PHE A 74 6.01 -6.84 -6.09
CA PHE A 74 7.18 -6.87 -5.21
C PHE A 74 8.41 -6.19 -5.82
N ALA A 75 8.66 -6.42 -7.11
CA ALA A 75 9.78 -5.78 -7.82
C ALA A 75 9.65 -4.25 -7.82
N GLY A 76 8.45 -3.70 -8.02
CA GLY A 76 8.21 -2.26 -7.95
C GLY A 76 8.56 -1.66 -6.59
N ILE A 77 8.20 -2.34 -5.50
CA ILE A 77 8.57 -1.95 -4.13
C ILE A 77 10.10 -1.91 -3.96
N VAL A 78 10.79 -2.95 -4.42
CA VAL A 78 12.25 -3.05 -4.35
C VAL A 78 12.91 -1.92 -5.14
N PHE A 79 12.39 -1.58 -6.32
CA PHE A 79 12.92 -0.46 -7.12
C PHE A 79 12.75 0.90 -6.44
N ILE A 80 11.64 1.15 -5.74
CA ILE A 80 11.47 2.39 -4.96
C ILE A 80 12.53 2.49 -3.86
N ILE A 81 12.77 1.40 -3.12
CA ILE A 81 13.78 1.36 -2.05
C ILE A 81 15.18 1.60 -2.62
N ILE A 82 15.51 0.98 -3.76
CA ILE A 82 16.78 1.17 -4.44
C ILE A 82 16.92 2.63 -4.89
N GLY A 83 15.88 3.22 -5.50
CA GLY A 83 15.89 4.61 -5.95
C GLY A 83 16.15 5.62 -4.84
N MET A 84 15.69 5.35 -3.62
CA MET A 84 16.01 6.18 -2.45
C MET A 84 17.45 6.03 -1.94
N ARG A 85 18.11 4.90 -2.22
CA ARG A 85 19.46 4.57 -1.74
C ARG A 85 20.55 4.94 -2.74
N ILE A 86 20.20 5.14 -4.01
CA ILE A 86 21.10 5.61 -5.06
C ILE A 86 21.36 7.10 -4.84
N LYS A 87 22.64 7.48 -4.87
CA LYS A 87 23.13 8.84 -4.65
C LYS A 87 23.40 9.52 -5.98
#